data_AF-A0A438J596-F1
#
_entry.id   AF-A0A438J596-F1
#
_cell.length_a   1.000
_cell.length_b   1.000
_cell.length_c   1.000
_cell.angle_alpha   90.00
_cell.angle_beta   90.00
_cell.angle_gamma   90.00
#
_symmetry.space_group_name_H-M   'P 1'
#
loop_
_entity.id
_entity.type
_entity.pdbx_description
1 polymer ?
#
loop_
_entity_poly.entity_id
_entity_poly.type
_entity_poly.pdbx_seq_one_letter_code
_entity_poly.pdbx_strand_id
1 'polypeptide(L)'
;MIAMMSGYGCIKMEDEYIRRHHRHEIRDNQCSSSLVKHIKAPVHLVWSLVRSFDQPQKYKPFVSRCIVQGDLEIGSVREVNVKSGLPATTSTERLELLDDEEHIFGMRIVGGDHRLKLNKANYTSLATTSCNELSMELVGFGLIVGVMDYSNLAHNSYINLVHCSFSNMQNYSSIVTVHPEIIDGRPGTLVIESFVVDVPDGNTKDETCYFVEALIKCNLKSLSDVSERLAIQDRTEPIDRM
;
A
#
# COMPACT_ATOMS: atom_id res chain seq x y z
N MET A 1 1.25 -13.66 -35.54
CA MET A 1 1.55 -14.98 -34.96
C MET A 1 1.82 -14.76 -33.48
N ILE A 2 0.78 -14.84 -32.64
CA ILE A 2 0.92 -14.57 -31.20
C ILE A 2 1.37 -15.88 -30.56
N ALA A 3 2.63 -15.92 -30.12
CA ALA A 3 3.18 -17.08 -29.43
C ALA A 3 2.53 -17.21 -28.04
N MET A 4 1.96 -18.38 -27.78
CA MET A 4 1.54 -18.80 -26.44
C MET A 4 2.75 -18.82 -25.52
N MET A 5 2.83 -17.89 -24.56
CA MET A 5 3.83 -17.91 -23.50
C MET A 5 3.24 -18.63 -22.29
N SER A 6 3.80 -19.80 -21.98
CA SER A 6 3.51 -20.59 -20.79
C SER A 6 3.95 -19.85 -19.51
N GLY A 7 3.40 -20.24 -18.35
CA GLY A 7 3.58 -19.58 -17.03
C GLY A 7 5.02 -19.36 -16.53
N TYR A 8 6.05 -19.85 -17.24
CA TYR A 8 7.46 -19.52 -17.00
C TYR A 8 7.88 -18.13 -17.51
N GLY A 9 7.11 -17.52 -18.41
CA GLY A 9 7.40 -16.18 -18.95
C GLY A 9 7.06 -15.04 -17.98
N CYS A 10 6.02 -15.21 -17.16
CA CYS A 10 5.53 -14.18 -16.23
C CYS A 10 6.56 -13.84 -15.14
N ILE A 11 7.10 -14.87 -14.48
CA ILE A 11 8.10 -14.73 -13.40
C ILE A 11 9.38 -14.03 -13.90
N LYS A 12 9.77 -14.25 -15.16
CA LYS A 12 10.96 -13.59 -15.74
C LYS A 12 10.76 -12.09 -15.94
N MET A 13 9.56 -11.65 -16.27
CA MET A 13 9.27 -10.22 -16.48
C MET A 13 9.18 -9.46 -15.16
N GLU A 14 8.56 -10.05 -14.12
CA GLU A 14 8.53 -9.48 -12.76
C GLU A 14 9.94 -9.17 -12.26
N ASP A 15 10.84 -10.14 -12.35
CA ASP A 15 12.24 -10.03 -11.98
C ASP A 15 12.97 -8.91 -12.73
N GLU A 16 12.66 -8.72 -14.02
CA GLU A 16 13.25 -7.68 -14.86
C GLU A 16 12.81 -6.28 -14.42
N TYR A 17 11.52 -6.09 -14.17
CA TYR A 17 10.98 -4.82 -13.68
C TYR A 17 11.49 -4.49 -12.28
N ILE A 18 11.53 -5.47 -11.38
CA ILE A 18 12.10 -5.30 -10.04
C ILE A 18 13.55 -4.83 -10.13
N ARG A 19 14.34 -5.48 -10.99
CA ARG A 19 15.75 -5.14 -11.20
C ARG A 19 15.96 -3.74 -11.79
N ARG A 20 15.02 -3.22 -12.58
CA ARG A 20 15.15 -1.90 -13.22
C ARG A 20 14.66 -0.75 -12.36
N HIS A 21 13.53 -0.91 -11.68
CA HIS A 21 12.82 0.21 -11.06
C HIS A 21 12.69 0.11 -9.53
N HIS A 22 12.89 -1.07 -8.95
CA HIS A 22 12.58 -1.34 -7.54
C HIS A 22 13.82 -1.70 -6.71
N ARG A 23 15.02 -1.33 -7.19
CA ARG A 23 16.25 -1.47 -6.40
C ARG A 23 16.50 -0.19 -5.61
N HIS A 24 16.50 -0.32 -4.29
CA HIS A 24 16.80 0.75 -3.34
C HIS A 24 18.22 0.58 -2.80
N GLU A 25 18.95 1.68 -2.66
CA GLU A 25 20.16 1.70 -1.83
C GLU A 25 19.74 1.73 -0.36
N ILE A 26 19.93 0.62 0.35
CA ILE A 26 19.45 0.43 1.71
C ILE A 26 20.59 0.70 2.70
N ARG A 27 20.34 1.54 3.70
CA ARG A 27 21.26 1.77 4.83
C ARG A 27 21.10 0.70 5.91
N ASP A 28 22.08 0.62 6.82
CA ASP A 28 22.08 -0.38 7.90
C ASP A 28 20.84 -0.31 8.80
N ASN A 29 20.27 0.89 9.01
CA ASN A 29 19.07 1.11 9.83
C ASN A 29 17.76 1.11 9.01
N GLN A 30 17.77 0.62 7.78
CA GLN A 30 16.59 0.61 6.91
C GLN A 30 16.14 -0.82 6.55
N CYS A 31 14.87 -0.94 6.20
CA CYS A 31 14.32 -2.12 5.55
C CYS A 31 13.58 -1.73 4.25
N SER A 32 13.43 -2.72 3.36
CA SER A 32 12.82 -2.57 2.04
C SER A 32 12.22 -3.91 1.62
N SER A 33 11.14 -3.86 0.84
CA SER A 33 10.53 -5.02 0.19
C SER A 33 9.84 -4.58 -1.10
N SER A 34 9.57 -5.54 -1.99
CA SER A 34 8.87 -5.37 -3.26
C SER A 34 7.71 -6.35 -3.33
N LEU A 35 6.51 -5.83 -3.56
CA LEU A 35 5.26 -6.58 -3.60
C LEU A 35 4.68 -6.55 -5.00
N VAL A 36 4.18 -7.70 -5.44
CA VAL A 36 3.63 -7.90 -6.79
C VAL A 36 2.12 -8.18 -6.69
N LYS A 37 1.35 -7.59 -7.60
CA LYS A 37 -0.09 -7.82 -7.74
C LYS A 37 -0.49 -7.88 -9.22
N HIS A 38 -1.02 -9.02 -9.63
CA HIS A 38 -1.70 -9.17 -10.92
C HIS A 38 -3.16 -8.74 -10.80
N ILE A 39 -3.63 -7.91 -11.73
CA ILE A 39 -4.97 -7.31 -11.72
C ILE A 39 -5.64 -7.61 -13.06
N LYS A 40 -6.87 -8.15 -13.04
CA LYS A 40 -7.64 -8.45 -14.25
C LYS A 40 -8.35 -7.23 -14.82
N ALA A 41 -7.60 -6.15 -15.04
CA ALA A 41 -8.05 -4.90 -15.64
C ALA A 41 -6.98 -4.34 -16.59
N PRO A 42 -7.37 -3.56 -17.64
CA PRO A 42 -6.42 -2.88 -18.52
C PRO A 42 -5.52 -1.87 -17.81
N VAL A 43 -4.28 -1.73 -18.31
CA VAL A 43 -3.23 -0.87 -17.75
C VAL A 43 -3.69 0.58 -17.55
N HIS A 44 -4.43 1.15 -18.50
CA HIS A 44 -4.87 2.55 -18.43
C HIS A 44 -5.87 2.80 -17.29
N LEU A 45 -6.71 1.82 -16.94
CA LEU A 45 -7.62 1.94 -15.80
C LEU A 45 -6.85 1.89 -14.49
N VAL A 46 -5.93 0.92 -14.35
CA VAL A 46 -5.10 0.77 -13.15
C VAL A 46 -4.22 2.01 -12.96
N TRP A 47 -3.55 2.45 -14.02
CA TRP A 47 -2.68 3.62 -14.01
C TRP A 47 -3.45 4.89 -13.63
N SER A 48 -4.66 5.08 -14.16
CA SER A 48 -5.49 6.25 -13.81
C SER A 48 -5.75 6.38 -12.29
N LEU A 49 -5.82 5.26 -11.57
CA LEU A 49 -5.97 5.23 -10.11
C LEU A 49 -4.64 5.48 -9.40
N VAL A 50 -3.57 4.80 -9.83
CA VAL A 50 -2.23 4.89 -9.21
C VAL A 50 -1.65 6.29 -9.35
N ARG A 51 -1.75 6.90 -10.53
CA ARG A 51 -1.21 8.24 -10.84
C ARG A 51 -1.96 9.39 -10.16
N SER A 52 -3.16 9.13 -9.62
CA SER A 52 -4.02 10.16 -9.00
C SER A 52 -3.46 10.59 -7.64
N PHE A 53 -2.42 11.42 -7.65
CA PHE A 53 -1.75 11.89 -6.44
C PHE A 53 -2.69 12.67 -5.49
N ASP A 54 -3.69 13.36 -6.02
CA ASP A 54 -4.70 14.08 -5.25
C ASP A 54 -5.78 13.19 -4.66
N GLN A 55 -5.98 11.98 -5.19
CA GLN A 55 -7.10 11.11 -4.82
C GLN A 55 -6.68 9.70 -4.39
N PRO A 56 -5.73 9.56 -3.43
CA PRO A 56 -5.32 8.24 -2.93
C PRO A 56 -6.47 7.43 -2.33
N GLN A 57 -7.51 8.08 -1.79
CA GLN A 57 -8.69 7.44 -1.22
C GLN A 57 -9.46 6.56 -2.22
N LYS A 58 -9.25 6.74 -3.53
CA LYS A 58 -9.86 5.89 -4.56
C LYS A 58 -9.47 4.42 -4.40
N TYR A 59 -8.26 4.13 -3.92
CA TYR A 59 -7.82 2.76 -3.70
C TYR A 59 -7.11 2.51 -2.37
N LYS A 60 -6.68 3.53 -1.62
CA LYS A 60 -6.06 3.38 -0.29
C LYS A 60 -7.16 3.42 0.80
N PRO A 61 -7.56 2.27 1.38
CA PRO A 61 -8.79 2.16 2.16
C PRO A 61 -8.76 2.88 3.51
N PHE A 62 -7.58 3.23 4.02
CA PHE A 62 -7.41 3.92 5.29
C PHE A 62 -7.36 5.44 5.16
N VAL A 63 -7.31 5.98 3.94
CA VAL A 63 -7.35 7.42 3.71
C VAL A 63 -8.79 7.92 3.82
N SER A 64 -9.00 8.90 4.69
CA SER A 64 -10.29 9.59 4.85
C SER A 64 -10.36 10.86 4.02
N ARG A 65 -9.25 11.61 3.93
CA ARG A 65 -9.16 12.88 3.22
C ARG A 65 -7.76 13.08 2.66
N CYS A 66 -7.68 13.72 1.50
CA CYS A 66 -6.45 14.17 0.88
C CYS A 66 -6.57 15.65 0.52
N ILE A 67 -5.55 16.45 0.82
CA ILE A 67 -5.47 17.87 0.47
C ILE A 67 -4.13 18.09 -0.23
N VAL A 68 -4.15 18.55 -1.48
CA VAL A 68 -2.93 18.85 -2.23
C VAL A 68 -2.59 20.33 -2.16
N GLN A 69 -1.30 20.62 -2.04
CA GLN A 69 -0.71 21.93 -2.20
C GLN A 69 0.09 21.95 -3.52
N GLY A 70 -0.27 22.84 -4.44
CA GLY A 70 0.37 22.99 -5.76
C GLY A 70 -0.43 22.38 -6.92
N ASP A 71 0.19 22.35 -8.10
CA ASP A 71 -0.46 22.08 -9.39
C ASP A 71 -0.31 20.62 -9.89
N LEU A 72 -0.09 19.66 -8.97
CA LEU A 72 0.12 18.23 -9.28
C LEU A 72 1.35 17.91 -10.15
N GLU A 73 2.37 18.76 -10.07
CA GLU A 73 3.67 18.52 -10.70
C GLU A 73 4.64 17.83 -9.72
N ILE A 74 5.78 17.32 -10.24
CA ILE A 74 6.85 16.76 -9.41
C ILE A 74 7.26 17.79 -8.34
N GLY A 75 7.35 17.35 -7.08
CA GLY A 75 7.58 18.20 -5.92
C GLY A 75 6.31 18.67 -5.22
N SER A 76 5.12 18.49 -5.82
CA SER A 76 3.84 18.75 -5.15
C SER A 76 3.71 17.96 -3.86
N VAL A 77 3.04 18.55 -2.87
CA VAL A 77 2.88 17.97 -1.53
C VAL A 77 1.40 17.76 -1.26
N ARG A 78 1.05 16.61 -0.67
CA ARG A 78 -0.29 16.33 -0.17
C ARG A 78 -0.27 16.04 1.32
N GLU A 79 -1.32 16.49 2.00
CA GLU A 79 -1.64 16.08 3.36
C GLU A 79 -2.75 15.03 3.31
N VAL A 80 -2.44 13.85 3.83
CA VAL A 80 -3.33 12.69 3.90
C VAL A 80 -3.79 12.55 5.34
N ASN A 81 -5.10 12.60 5.56
CA ASN A 81 -5.70 12.21 6.82
C ASN A 81 -6.14 10.74 6.74
N VAL A 82 -5.90 10.00 7.82
CA VAL A 82 -6.37 8.62 7.93
C VAL A 82 -7.68 8.55 8.71
N LYS A 83 -8.36 7.40 8.67
CA LYS A 83 -9.61 7.20 9.39
C LYS A 83 -9.39 7.22 10.91
N SER A 84 -10.39 7.70 11.65
CA SER A 84 -10.40 7.79 13.11
C SER A 84 -10.21 6.43 13.78
N GLY A 85 -9.54 6.39 14.93
CA GLY A 85 -9.22 5.15 15.65
C GLY A 85 -7.82 4.59 15.31
N LEU A 86 -7.10 5.23 14.40
CA LEU A 86 -5.69 4.94 14.11
C LEU A 86 -4.75 5.83 14.96
N PRO A 87 -3.55 5.34 15.34
CA PRO A 87 -2.63 6.08 16.21
C PRO A 87 -2.02 7.34 15.58
N ALA A 88 -1.89 7.38 14.25
CA ALA A 88 -1.51 8.58 13.50
C ALA A 88 -2.74 9.13 12.81
N THR A 89 -2.83 10.45 12.71
CA THR A 89 -3.97 11.16 12.11
C THR A 89 -3.64 11.75 10.76
N THR A 90 -2.38 12.16 10.54
CA THR A 90 -1.94 12.85 9.33
C THR A 90 -0.58 12.34 8.80
N SER A 91 -0.41 12.39 7.48
CA SER A 91 0.82 12.12 6.73
C SER A 91 1.02 13.22 5.68
N THR A 92 2.21 13.81 5.62
CA THR A 92 2.60 14.79 4.60
C THR A 92 3.50 14.09 3.59
N GLU A 93 3.08 14.08 2.34
CA GLU A 93 3.65 13.26 1.28
C GLU A 93 4.04 14.11 0.09
N ARG A 94 5.22 13.87 -0.49
CA ARG A 94 5.72 14.58 -1.68
C ARG A 94 5.74 13.64 -2.88
N LEU A 95 5.30 14.15 -4.03
CA LEU A 95 5.46 13.50 -5.33
C LEU A 95 6.92 13.63 -5.79
N GLU A 96 7.60 12.51 -5.98
CA GLU A 96 9.03 12.48 -6.38
C GLU A 96 9.20 12.06 -7.84
N LEU A 97 8.28 11.25 -8.37
CA LEU A 97 8.33 10.74 -9.74
C LEU A 97 6.92 10.52 -10.27
N LEU A 98 6.68 10.96 -11.50
CA LEU A 98 5.47 10.67 -12.26
C LEU A 98 5.84 10.58 -13.74
N ASP A 99 5.84 9.36 -14.27
CA ASP A 99 6.10 9.06 -15.68
C ASP A 99 4.87 8.36 -16.25
N ASP A 100 4.15 9.05 -17.13
CA ASP A 100 2.94 8.53 -17.78
C ASP A 100 3.24 7.60 -18.96
N GLU A 101 4.44 7.66 -19.54
CA GLU A 101 4.83 6.82 -20.67
C GLU A 101 5.26 5.44 -20.16
N GLU A 102 6.09 5.41 -19.13
CA GLU A 102 6.60 4.17 -18.50
C GLU A 102 5.75 3.71 -17.29
N HIS A 103 4.68 4.45 -16.98
CA HIS A 103 3.75 4.18 -15.87
C HIS A 103 4.45 4.01 -14.51
N ILE A 104 5.30 4.98 -14.15
CA ILE A 104 6.08 4.98 -12.92
C ILE A 104 5.60 6.09 -11.99
N PHE A 105 5.21 5.72 -10.77
CA PHE A 105 4.79 6.65 -9.73
C PHE A 105 5.72 6.51 -8.52
N GLY A 106 6.25 7.62 -8.02
CA GLY A 106 7.13 7.64 -6.86
C GLY A 106 6.77 8.74 -5.88
N MET A 107 6.76 8.41 -4.59
CA MET A 107 6.46 9.37 -3.53
C MET A 107 7.28 9.11 -2.28
N ARG A 108 7.38 10.13 -1.42
CA ARG A 108 8.06 10.07 -0.13
C ARG A 108 7.22 10.71 0.96
N ILE A 109 7.26 10.16 2.17
CA ILE A 109 6.72 10.83 3.36
C ILE A 109 7.75 11.85 3.85
N VAL A 110 7.35 13.11 3.94
CA VAL A 110 8.19 14.24 4.35
C VAL A 110 7.79 14.83 5.72
N GLY A 111 6.66 14.40 6.28
CA GLY A 111 6.15 14.86 7.57
C GLY A 111 4.86 14.17 7.98
N GLY A 112 4.28 14.59 9.11
CA GLY A 112 3.05 14.02 9.68
C GLY A 112 3.09 13.95 11.20
N ASP A 113 2.02 13.43 11.83
CA ASP A 113 1.86 13.31 13.29
C ASP A 113 2.71 12.17 13.91
N HIS A 114 3.95 12.05 13.46
CA HIS A 114 4.94 11.04 13.87
C HIS A 114 5.62 11.35 15.22
N ARG A 115 4.99 12.15 16.09
CA ARG A 115 5.61 12.71 17.32
C ARG A 115 5.16 12.06 18.63
N LEU A 116 4.24 11.11 18.61
CA LEU A 116 3.77 10.44 19.83
C LEU A 116 4.81 9.44 20.33
N LYS A 117 5.70 9.90 21.22
CA LYS A 117 6.49 9.03 22.10
C LYS A 117 5.60 8.61 23.28
N LEU A 118 5.19 7.34 23.35
CA LEU A 118 4.43 6.82 24.49
C LEU A 118 5.34 6.02 25.45
N ASN A 119 5.25 6.35 26.74
CA ASN A 119 6.05 5.76 27.82
C ASN A 119 5.44 4.43 28.30
N LYS A 120 6.29 3.44 28.62
CA LYS A 120 5.94 2.09 29.12
C LYS A 120 4.94 2.03 30.30
N ALA A 121 4.74 3.12 31.04
CA ALA A 121 3.93 3.14 32.27
C ALA A 121 2.40 3.14 32.06
N ASN A 122 1.90 3.42 30.84
CA ASN A 122 0.46 3.46 30.57
C ASN A 122 -0.13 2.12 30.08
N TYR A 123 0.68 1.05 30.00
CA TYR A 123 0.31 -0.23 29.37
C TYR A 123 -0.31 -1.25 30.31
N THR A 124 -0.13 -1.10 31.63
CA THR A 124 -0.64 -2.07 32.61
C THR A 124 -2.13 -1.88 32.95
N SER A 125 -2.75 -0.74 32.64
CA SER A 125 -4.18 -0.52 32.94
C SER A 125 -5.12 -0.86 31.78
N LEU A 126 -4.61 -1.15 30.59
CA LEU A 126 -5.42 -1.56 29.43
C LEU A 126 -5.43 -3.08 29.20
N ALA A 127 -4.69 -3.84 30.02
CA ALA A 127 -4.50 -5.30 29.84
C ALA A 127 -5.40 -6.17 30.73
N THR A 128 -6.33 -5.60 31.53
CA THR A 128 -7.16 -6.39 32.46
C THR A 128 -8.63 -5.97 32.42
N THR A 129 -9.19 -5.81 31.22
CA THR A 129 -10.65 -5.89 31.04
C THR A 129 -10.94 -7.08 30.15
N SER A 130 -11.18 -8.21 30.81
CA SER A 130 -12.03 -9.33 30.39
C SER A 130 -12.35 -9.39 28.88
N CYS A 131 -11.76 -10.38 28.20
CA CYS A 131 -11.99 -10.77 26.81
C CYS A 131 -13.45 -11.18 26.47
N ASN A 132 -14.48 -10.69 27.16
CA ASN A 132 -15.88 -11.06 26.90
C ASN A 132 -16.85 -9.89 26.70
N GLU A 133 -16.41 -8.63 26.65
CA GLU A 133 -17.32 -7.49 26.40
C GLU A 133 -16.76 -6.38 25.48
N LEU A 134 -15.79 -6.71 24.62
CA LEU A 134 -15.31 -5.85 23.52
C LEU A 134 -15.35 -6.58 22.17
N SER A 135 -16.44 -7.30 21.92
CA SER A 135 -16.72 -7.98 20.66
C SER A 135 -17.20 -7.04 19.53
N MET A 136 -17.20 -5.70 19.68
CA MET A 136 -17.97 -4.84 18.77
C MET A 136 -17.37 -3.48 18.33
N GLU A 137 -16.16 -3.08 18.72
CA GLU A 137 -15.60 -1.78 18.22
C GLU A 137 -14.20 -1.82 17.58
N LEU A 138 -13.50 -2.95 17.63
CA LEU A 138 -12.38 -3.24 16.71
C LEU A 138 -12.70 -4.36 15.71
N VAL A 139 -13.88 -4.97 15.86
CA VAL A 139 -14.54 -5.83 14.85
C VAL A 139 -15.30 -4.98 13.81
N GLY A 140 -15.42 -3.66 14.03
CA GLY A 140 -16.08 -2.68 13.14
C GLY A 140 -15.21 -2.08 12.04
N PHE A 141 -13.90 -2.35 12.02
CA PHE A 141 -13.01 -2.01 10.90
C PHE A 141 -12.52 -3.29 10.22
N GLY A 142 -13.43 -3.96 9.51
CA GLY A 142 -13.16 -5.15 8.69
C GLY A 142 -12.13 -4.92 7.58
N LEU A 143 -10.86 -4.76 7.95
CA LEU A 143 -9.72 -4.74 7.06
C LEU A 143 -8.66 -5.69 7.63
N ILE A 144 -8.71 -6.91 7.09
CA ILE A 144 -7.69 -7.96 7.13
C ILE A 144 -7.59 -8.74 8.45
N VAL A 145 -8.67 -9.43 8.80
CA VAL A 145 -8.59 -10.77 9.38
C VAL A 145 -9.51 -11.71 8.60
N GLY A 146 -9.28 -11.77 7.29
CA GLY A 146 -9.93 -12.71 6.39
C GLY A 146 -8.85 -13.47 5.64
N VAL A 147 -8.59 -14.69 6.09
CA VAL A 147 -7.61 -15.68 5.57
C VAL A 147 -6.16 -15.49 6.05
N MET A 148 -5.91 -15.74 7.33
CA MET A 148 -4.63 -16.29 7.80
C MET A 148 -4.96 -17.49 8.70
N ASP A 149 -4.41 -18.65 8.36
CA ASP A 149 -4.49 -19.87 9.17
C ASP A 149 -3.79 -19.63 10.52
N TYR A 150 -4.57 -19.61 11.61
CA TYR A 150 -4.18 -19.17 12.95
C TYR A 150 -3.50 -20.26 13.78
N SER A 151 -2.66 -21.09 13.17
CA SER A 151 -2.08 -22.24 13.86
C SER A 151 -0.66 -22.05 14.39
N ASN A 152 0.06 -20.94 14.13
CA ASN A 152 1.49 -20.89 14.47
C ASN A 152 2.17 -19.56 14.85
N LEU A 153 1.46 -18.47 15.17
CA LEU A 153 2.12 -17.22 15.59
C LEU A 153 1.71 -16.80 17.01
N ALA A 154 2.71 -16.72 17.89
CA ALA A 154 2.55 -16.41 19.31
C ALA A 154 1.91 -15.02 19.51
N HIS A 155 0.89 -14.98 20.37
CA HIS A 155 0.07 -13.82 20.70
C HIS A 155 0.86 -12.54 21.08
N ASN A 156 2.08 -12.69 21.61
CA ASN A 156 2.97 -11.58 21.99
C ASN A 156 3.51 -10.75 20.80
N SER A 157 3.64 -11.35 19.61
CA SER A 157 4.17 -10.66 18.43
C SER A 157 3.17 -9.65 17.84
N TYR A 158 1.88 -9.95 17.93
CA TYR A 158 0.80 -9.12 17.38
C TYR A 158 0.59 -7.81 18.17
N ILE A 159 0.75 -7.87 19.50
CA ILE A 159 0.53 -6.72 20.40
C ILE A 159 1.64 -5.69 20.25
N ASN A 160 2.89 -6.10 20.03
CA ASN A 160 4.00 -5.17 19.76
C ASN A 160 3.90 -4.51 18.37
N LEU A 161 3.35 -5.21 17.37
CA LEU A 161 3.26 -4.74 15.99
C LEU A 161 2.19 -3.66 15.75
N VAL A 162 1.03 -3.77 16.40
CA VAL A 162 -0.02 -2.74 16.36
C VAL A 162 0.40 -1.50 17.15
N HIS A 163 1.25 -1.69 18.15
CA HIS A 163 1.64 -0.68 19.11
C HIS A 163 2.74 0.28 18.61
N CYS A 164 3.56 -0.10 17.62
CA CYS A 164 4.73 0.68 17.22
C CYS A 164 4.62 1.48 15.90
N SER A 165 3.62 1.22 15.06
CA SER A 165 3.91 1.32 13.62
C SER A 165 3.26 2.45 12.82
N PHE A 166 2.42 3.31 13.42
CA PHE A 166 1.86 4.46 12.70
C PHE A 166 2.60 5.78 12.94
N SER A 167 3.34 5.90 14.03
CA SER A 167 3.93 7.18 14.47
C SER A 167 5.40 7.37 14.06
N ASN A 168 6.02 6.54 13.20
CA ASN A 168 7.43 6.77 12.87
C ASN A 168 7.92 6.20 11.52
N MET A 169 7.16 6.36 10.43
CA MET A 169 7.63 6.01 9.07
C MET A 169 8.58 7.08 8.52
N GLN A 170 9.73 7.27 9.17
CA GLN A 170 10.74 8.23 8.73
C GLN A 170 11.42 7.74 7.45
N ASN A 171 11.67 8.70 6.55
CA ASN A 171 12.32 8.45 5.26
C ASN A 171 11.64 7.36 4.42
N TYR A 172 10.32 7.14 4.62
CA TYR A 172 9.55 6.24 3.77
C TYR A 172 9.52 6.78 2.34
N SER A 173 9.95 5.95 1.40
CA SER A 173 9.88 6.21 -0.04
C SER A 173 9.25 5.00 -0.71
N SER A 174 8.26 5.21 -1.56
CA SER A 174 7.60 4.16 -2.35
C SER A 174 7.73 4.44 -3.84
N ILE A 175 7.94 3.38 -4.62
CA ILE A 175 7.89 3.36 -6.08
C ILE A 175 6.87 2.30 -6.49
N VAL A 176 5.92 2.71 -7.33
CA VAL A 176 4.93 1.86 -7.97
C VAL A 176 5.17 1.88 -9.48
N THR A 177 5.26 0.71 -10.10
CA THR A 177 5.25 0.56 -11.55
C THR A 177 4.08 -0.28 -12.00
N VAL A 178 3.56 0.00 -13.20
CA VAL A 178 2.36 -0.63 -13.74
C VAL A 178 2.63 -1.10 -15.16
N HIS A 179 2.57 -2.41 -15.39
CA HIS A 179 2.96 -3.03 -16.66
C HIS A 179 1.82 -3.81 -17.30
N PRO A 180 1.65 -3.77 -18.62
CA PRO A 180 0.66 -4.60 -19.31
C PRO A 180 1.05 -6.08 -19.23
N GLU A 181 0.06 -6.95 -19.01
CA GLU A 181 0.22 -8.41 -19.10
C GLU A 181 -1.04 -9.07 -19.69
N ILE A 182 -0.97 -10.38 -19.94
CA ILE A 182 -2.12 -11.17 -20.38
C ILE A 182 -2.46 -12.18 -19.29
N ILE A 183 -3.67 -12.07 -18.73
CA ILE A 183 -4.20 -12.96 -17.69
C ILE A 183 -5.41 -13.69 -18.28
N ASP A 184 -5.37 -15.03 -18.30
CA ASP A 184 -6.46 -15.86 -18.83
C ASP A 184 -6.89 -15.47 -20.27
N GLY A 185 -5.93 -15.07 -21.11
CA GLY A 185 -6.17 -14.63 -22.49
C GLY A 185 -6.82 -13.25 -22.62
N ARG A 186 -6.92 -12.47 -21.53
CA ARG A 186 -7.46 -11.11 -21.51
C ARG A 186 -6.38 -10.09 -21.13
N PRO A 187 -6.50 -8.83 -21.58
CA PRO A 187 -5.64 -7.74 -21.08
C PRO A 187 -5.74 -7.64 -19.55
N GLY A 188 -4.59 -7.72 -18.88
CA GLY A 188 -4.43 -7.55 -17.45
C GLY A 188 -3.27 -6.60 -17.16
N THR A 189 -2.98 -6.42 -15.87
CA THR A 189 -1.97 -5.48 -15.40
C THR A 189 -1.16 -6.07 -14.26
N LEU A 190 0.16 -6.03 -14.40
CA LEU A 190 1.13 -6.33 -13.37
C LEU A 190 1.50 -5.04 -12.62
N VAL A 191 1.15 -4.95 -11.34
CA VAL A 191 1.54 -3.85 -10.47
C VAL A 191 2.64 -4.30 -9.52
N ILE A 192 3.71 -3.51 -9.41
CA ILE A 192 4.80 -3.74 -8.47
C ILE A 192 4.93 -2.49 -7.60
N GLU A 193 4.82 -2.65 -6.29
CA GLU A 193 5.10 -1.58 -5.32
C GLU A 193 6.27 -1.99 -4.44
N SER A 194 7.29 -1.14 -4.37
CA SER A 194 8.44 -1.33 -3.49
C SER A 194 8.62 -0.13 -2.58
N PHE A 195 9.14 -0.35 -1.39
CA PHE A 195 9.42 0.72 -0.44
C PHE A 195 10.81 0.60 0.16
N VAL A 196 11.30 1.70 0.71
CA VAL A 196 12.38 1.74 1.70
C VAL A 196 11.95 2.64 2.85
N VAL A 197 12.26 2.25 4.09
CA VAL A 197 11.90 3.02 5.29
C VAL A 197 12.94 2.81 6.39
N ASP A 198 13.09 3.82 7.26
CA ASP A 198 13.90 3.69 8.47
C ASP A 198 13.23 2.75 9.47
N VAL A 199 14.04 1.96 10.16
CA VAL A 199 13.61 1.12 11.29
C VAL A 199 13.68 1.97 12.55
N PRO A 200 12.56 2.17 13.27
CA PRO A 200 12.56 2.88 14.54
C PRO A 200 13.42 2.21 15.61
N ASP A 201 14.00 3.01 16.50
CA ASP A 201 14.71 2.50 17.67
C ASP A 201 13.80 1.58 18.50
N GLY A 202 14.27 0.37 18.79
CA GLY A 202 13.52 -0.64 19.53
C GLY A 202 12.72 -1.61 18.66
N ASN A 203 12.68 -1.41 17.33
CA ASN A 203 12.08 -2.35 16.40
C ASN A 203 13.14 -3.15 15.65
N THR A 204 12.79 -4.37 15.24
CA THR A 204 13.57 -5.12 14.26
C THR A 204 13.21 -4.72 12.82
N LYS A 205 14.11 -5.01 11.87
CA LYS A 205 13.84 -4.85 10.43
C LYS A 205 12.61 -5.62 9.99
N ASP A 206 12.46 -6.86 10.45
CA ASP A 206 11.39 -7.77 10.05
C ASP A 206 10.02 -7.29 10.52
N GLU A 207 9.92 -6.80 11.76
CA GLU A 207 8.66 -6.23 12.30
C GLU A 207 8.21 -5.00 11.51
N THR A 208 9.14 -4.07 11.25
CA THR A 208 8.85 -2.86 10.46
C THR A 208 8.48 -3.22 9.03
N CYS A 209 9.23 -4.14 8.40
CA CYS A 209 8.96 -4.59 7.03
C CYS A 209 7.60 -5.25 6.92
N TYR A 210 7.28 -6.21 7.80
CA TYR A 210 6.00 -6.91 7.82
C TYR A 210 4.82 -5.94 7.95
N PHE A 211 4.94 -4.95 8.84
CA PHE A 211 3.89 -3.96 9.02
C PHE A 211 3.64 -3.15 7.74
N VAL A 212 4.71 -2.63 7.12
CA VAL A 212 4.60 -1.85 5.89
C VAL A 212 4.07 -2.69 4.74
N GLU A 213 4.53 -3.95 4.61
CA GLU A 213 3.99 -4.90 3.65
C GLU A 213 2.50 -5.11 3.83
N ALA A 214 2.00 -5.21 5.08
CA ALA A 214 0.58 -5.38 5.34
C ALA A 214 -0.23 -4.18 4.82
N LEU A 215 0.24 -2.95 5.03
CA LEU A 215 -0.40 -1.73 4.50
C LEU A 215 -0.41 -1.71 2.97
N ILE A 216 0.71 -2.06 2.33
CA ILE A 216 0.80 -2.12 0.87
C ILE A 216 -0.10 -3.23 0.32
N LYS A 217 -0.15 -4.41 0.96
CA LYS A 217 -1.06 -5.50 0.60
C LYS A 217 -2.52 -5.07 0.66
N CYS A 218 -2.93 -4.28 1.67
CA CYS A 218 -4.27 -3.68 1.73
C CYS A 218 -4.53 -2.79 0.50
N ASN A 219 -3.59 -1.89 0.20
CA ASN A 219 -3.71 -0.93 -0.91
C ASN A 219 -3.82 -1.66 -2.25
N LEU A 220 -2.92 -2.61 -2.53
CA LEU A 220 -2.91 -3.39 -3.78
C LEU A 220 -4.14 -4.28 -3.92
N LYS A 221 -4.67 -4.84 -2.82
CA LYS A 221 -5.94 -5.58 -2.84
C LYS A 221 -7.11 -4.68 -3.23
N SER A 222 -7.22 -3.52 -2.61
CA SER A 222 -8.27 -2.54 -2.92
C SER A 222 -8.14 -1.99 -4.34
N LEU A 223 -6.91 -1.72 -4.81
CA LEU A 223 -6.63 -1.33 -6.20
C LEU A 223 -7.12 -2.40 -7.19
N SER A 224 -6.82 -3.67 -6.94
CA SER A 224 -7.31 -4.80 -7.73
C SER A 224 -8.83 -4.81 -7.78
N ASP A 225 -9.49 -4.73 -6.63
CA ASP A 225 -10.95 -4.81 -6.52
C ASP A 225 -11.64 -3.63 -7.23
N VAL A 226 -11.12 -2.41 -7.08
CA VAL A 226 -11.67 -1.22 -7.75
C VAL A 226 -11.45 -1.32 -9.26
N SER A 227 -10.24 -1.65 -9.69
CA SER A 227 -9.89 -1.71 -11.12
C SER A 227 -10.69 -2.77 -11.88
N GLU A 228 -10.86 -3.96 -11.29
CA GLU A 228 -11.63 -5.04 -11.90
C GLU A 228 -13.12 -4.70 -12.00
N ARG A 229 -13.68 -4.00 -11.00
CA ARG A 229 -15.06 -3.48 -11.08
C ARG A 229 -15.22 -2.46 -12.19
N LEU A 230 -14.28 -1.52 -12.34
CA LEU A 230 -14.30 -0.53 -13.44
C LEU A 230 -14.20 -1.21 -14.80
N ALA A 231 -13.36 -2.23 -14.95
CA ALA A 231 -13.20 -2.99 -16.18
C ALA A 231 -14.46 -3.78 -16.59
N ILE A 232 -15.34 -4.13 -15.64
CA ILE A 232 -16.64 -4.75 -15.93
C ILE A 232 -17.64 -3.68 -16.41
N GLN A 233 -17.66 -2.51 -15.77
CA GLN A 233 -18.58 -1.42 -16.10
C GLN A 233 -18.33 -0.83 -17.50
N ASP A 234 -17.06 -0.63 -17.86
CA ASP A 234 -16.63 -0.14 -19.17
C ASP A 234 -17.12 -1.02 -20.33
N ARG A 235 -17.31 -2.33 -20.09
CA ARG A 235 -17.86 -3.27 -21.07
C ARG A 235 -19.38 -3.22 -21.21
N THR A 236 -20.07 -2.58 -20.28
CA THR A 236 -21.54 -2.55 -20.21
C THR A 236 -22.16 -1.22 -20.66
N GLU A 237 -21.35 -0.19 -20.95
CA GLU A 237 -21.85 1.04 -21.55
C GLU A 237 -22.22 0.82 -23.03
N PRO A 238 -23.48 1.04 -23.45
CA PRO A 238 -23.87 0.93 -24.85
C PRO A 238 -23.20 2.01 -25.71
N ILE A 239 -22.74 1.62 -26.90
CA ILE A 239 -22.14 2.47 -27.95
C ILE A 239 -23.11 3.55 -28.51
N ASP A 240 -24.30 3.72 -27.93
CA ASP A 240 -25.37 4.52 -28.53
C ASP A 240 -25.49 5.92 -27.91
N ARG A 241 -24.51 6.78 -28.19
CA ARG A 241 -24.65 8.25 -28.16
C ARG A 241 -23.76 8.91 -29.22
N MET A 242 -24.19 8.82 -30.47
CA MET A 242 -23.89 9.80 -31.52
C MET A 242 -25.18 10.21 -32.21
#